data_AF-A0A1Y5HPU6-F1
#
_entry.id   AF-A0A1Y5HPU6-F1
#
_cell.length_a   1.000
_cell.length_b   1.000
_cell.length_c   1.000
_cell.angle_alpha   90.00
_cell.angle_beta   90.00
_cell.angle_gamma   90.00
#
_symmetry.space_group_name_H-M   'P 1'
#
loop_
_entity.id
_entity.type
_entity.pdbx_description
1 polymer ?
#
loop_
_entity_poly.entity_id
_entity_poly.type
_entity_poly.pdbx_seq_one_letter_code
_entity_poly.pdbx_strand_id
1 'polypeptide(L)'
;MKTKIFTAVSALLLLASPATAQSLRTSEQLTHYAQVQGWTINTVNNTSGRFVGCNAQKTESGQLLTFELYQNNNNWLVSVPTFLHGQPGWGVLSVDKTNFDGQYSYQDNVATKNLSNPEIGYIKGGRVVKIQLSGENMRLWSLAGSGDMMRKTEVCFNNGRVQEIRADRANAGQAAPAQPASQPSVMAADCQTPFTGFYQCTVEGVAAGPGYKEAYRIASSSNQQPHFLFQALTDDDADVWIAYNNGPWEFVGQWEKYGSGECAQPKPNQSAAVQNVLAQGAWNLCVLDK
;
A
#
# COMPACT_ATOMS: atom_id res chain seq x y z
N MET A 1 -62.02 2.42 26.29
CA MET A 1 -60.67 1.83 26.17
C MET A 1 -60.15 2.11 24.76
N LYS A 2 -59.07 2.88 24.61
CA LYS A 2 -58.47 3.26 23.32
C LYS A 2 -57.17 2.47 23.14
N THR A 3 -57.19 1.46 22.29
CA THR A 3 -56.03 0.61 22.00
C THR A 3 -55.12 1.32 20.99
N LYS A 4 -53.91 1.68 21.39
CA LYS A 4 -52.88 2.23 20.49
C LYS A 4 -52.08 1.08 19.89
N ILE A 5 -52.15 0.92 18.57
CA ILE A 5 -51.32 -0.02 17.81
C ILE A 5 -49.98 0.66 17.55
N PHE A 6 -48.91 0.12 18.14
CA PHE A 6 -47.53 0.52 17.84
C PHE A 6 -47.05 -0.28 16.63
N THR A 7 -46.88 0.40 15.49
CA THR A 7 -46.25 -0.18 14.30
C THR A 7 -44.74 -0.12 14.48
N ALA A 8 -44.11 -1.27 14.73
CA ALA A 8 -42.66 -1.41 14.71
C ALA A 8 -42.16 -1.33 13.26
N VAL A 9 -41.46 -0.24 12.93
CA VAL A 9 -40.73 -0.12 11.66
C VAL A 9 -39.42 -0.90 11.84
N SER A 10 -39.38 -2.15 11.37
CA SER A 10 -38.15 -2.91 11.22
C SER A 10 -37.28 -2.23 10.16
N ALA A 11 -36.24 -1.51 10.60
CA ALA A 11 -35.17 -1.06 9.75
C ALA A 11 -34.35 -2.28 9.29
N LEU A 12 -34.58 -2.74 8.06
CA LEU A 12 -33.67 -3.68 7.40
C LEU A 12 -32.35 -2.95 7.15
N LEU A 13 -31.34 -3.25 7.95
CA LEU A 13 -29.94 -2.95 7.65
C LEU A 13 -29.51 -3.83 6.47
N LEU A 14 -29.62 -3.29 5.25
CA LEU A 14 -28.99 -3.86 4.07
C LEU A 14 -27.48 -3.82 4.27
N LEU A 15 -26.88 -4.96 4.59
CA LEU A 15 -25.43 -5.15 4.52
C LEU A 15 -25.04 -5.01 3.06
N ALA A 16 -24.48 -3.85 2.69
CA ALA A 16 -23.92 -3.63 1.36
C ALA A 16 -22.75 -4.60 1.20
N SER A 17 -22.89 -5.58 0.31
CA SER A 17 -21.76 -6.42 -0.11
C SER A 17 -20.63 -5.51 -0.60
N PRO A 18 -19.36 -5.79 -0.26
CA PRO A 18 -18.24 -5.04 -0.79
C PRO A 18 -18.32 -5.07 -2.32
N ALA A 19 -18.18 -3.91 -2.95
CA ALA A 19 -18.14 -3.81 -4.40
C ALA A 19 -17.06 -4.76 -4.92
N THR A 20 -17.45 -5.71 -5.78
CA THR A 20 -16.52 -6.67 -6.37
C THR A 20 -15.47 -5.91 -7.16
N ALA A 21 -14.19 -6.14 -6.86
CA ALA A 21 -13.08 -5.56 -7.60
C ALA A 21 -13.23 -5.91 -9.10
N GLN A 22 -13.31 -4.89 -9.94
CA GLN A 22 -13.49 -5.09 -11.37
C GLN A 22 -12.12 -4.93 -12.04
N SER A 23 -11.57 -6.02 -12.58
CA SER A 23 -10.38 -5.88 -13.40
C SER A 23 -10.73 -5.06 -14.64
N LEU A 24 -9.93 -4.03 -14.91
CA LEU A 24 -10.04 -3.24 -16.14
C LEU A 24 -9.36 -3.96 -17.31
N ARG A 25 -8.43 -4.89 -17.04
CA ARG A 25 -7.64 -5.58 -18.07
C ARG A 25 -7.74 -7.08 -17.93
N THR A 26 -7.83 -7.78 -19.05
CA THR A 26 -8.05 -9.24 -19.10
C THR A 26 -6.85 -10.05 -18.63
N SER A 27 -5.65 -9.46 -18.63
CA SER A 27 -4.39 -10.08 -18.19
C SER A 27 -4.08 -9.89 -16.70
N GLU A 28 -4.99 -9.27 -15.95
CA GLU A 28 -4.77 -8.87 -14.55
C GLU A 28 -5.73 -9.60 -13.60
N GLN A 29 -5.17 -10.02 -12.46
CA GLN A 29 -5.90 -10.58 -11.33
C GLN A 29 -5.79 -9.62 -10.16
N LEU A 30 -6.95 -9.21 -9.63
CA LEU A 30 -7.03 -8.29 -8.50
C LEU A 30 -7.27 -9.07 -7.21
N THR A 31 -6.45 -8.82 -6.20
CA THR A 31 -6.68 -9.32 -4.83
C THR A 31 -6.86 -8.13 -3.90
N HIS A 32 -7.91 -8.16 -3.10
CA HIS A 32 -8.20 -7.09 -2.15
C HIS A 32 -7.03 -6.88 -1.18
N TYR A 33 -6.64 -5.62 -1.00
CA TYR A 33 -5.57 -5.22 -0.08
C TYR A 33 -6.10 -4.39 1.09
N ALA A 34 -6.87 -3.34 0.81
CA ALA A 34 -7.41 -2.46 1.83
C ALA A 34 -8.62 -1.66 1.33
N GLN A 35 -9.34 -1.02 2.27
CA GLN A 35 -10.40 -0.06 1.96
C GLN A 35 -10.14 1.26 2.69
N VAL A 36 -10.28 2.39 1.98
CA VAL A 36 -10.03 3.74 2.51
C VAL A 36 -11.13 4.68 2.04
N GLN A 37 -12.03 5.10 2.92
CA GLN A 37 -13.03 6.16 2.64
C GLN A 37 -13.77 6.00 1.29
N GLY A 38 -14.25 4.78 0.99
CA GLY A 38 -14.95 4.47 -0.26
C GLY A 38 -14.05 4.09 -1.45
N TRP A 39 -12.73 4.08 -1.27
CA TRP A 39 -11.76 3.52 -2.21
C TRP A 39 -11.45 2.07 -1.85
N THR A 40 -11.37 1.21 -2.86
CA THR A 40 -10.91 -0.18 -2.73
C THR A 40 -9.52 -0.30 -3.33
N ILE A 41 -8.55 -0.72 -2.53
CA ILE A 41 -7.16 -0.89 -2.96
C ILE A 41 -6.91 -2.38 -3.16
N ASN A 42 -6.30 -2.75 -4.28
CA ASN A 42 -5.99 -4.12 -4.64
C ASN A 42 -4.53 -4.27 -5.04
N THR A 43 -3.95 -5.43 -4.76
CA THR A 43 -2.74 -5.88 -5.45
C THR A 43 -3.13 -6.36 -6.85
N VAL A 44 -2.31 -6.04 -7.84
CA VAL A 44 -2.45 -6.48 -9.22
C VAL A 44 -1.38 -7.52 -9.50
N ASN A 45 -1.81 -8.73 -9.86
CA ASN A 45 -0.95 -9.79 -10.34
C ASN A 45 -1.23 -10.04 -11.83
N ASN A 46 -0.23 -10.48 -12.59
CA ASN A 46 -0.45 -10.96 -13.94
C ASN A 46 -1.08 -12.37 -13.92
N THR A 47 -1.38 -12.92 -15.10
CA THR A 47 -1.95 -14.27 -15.25
C THR A 47 -1.04 -15.41 -14.75
N SER A 48 0.26 -15.16 -14.61
CA SER A 48 1.20 -16.12 -13.99
C SER A 48 1.28 -15.99 -12.47
N GLY A 49 0.45 -15.13 -11.85
CA GLY A 49 0.43 -14.89 -10.41
C GLY A 49 1.56 -14.00 -9.90
N ARG A 50 2.38 -13.42 -10.79
CA ARG A 50 3.47 -12.50 -10.42
C ARG A 50 2.90 -11.12 -10.14
N PHE A 51 3.31 -10.52 -9.04
CA PHE A 51 2.95 -9.14 -8.70
C PHE A 51 3.43 -8.18 -9.79
N VAL A 52 2.57 -7.22 -10.17
CA VAL A 52 2.91 -6.20 -11.19
C VAL A 52 2.61 -4.78 -10.73
N GLY A 53 1.76 -4.60 -9.71
CA GLY A 53 1.42 -3.27 -9.21
C GLY A 53 0.31 -3.28 -8.17
N CYS A 54 -0.16 -2.10 -7.82
CA CYS A 54 -1.38 -1.93 -7.04
C CYS A 54 -2.31 -0.93 -7.74
N ASN A 55 -3.61 -1.10 -7.54
CA ASN A 55 -4.60 -0.13 -7.99
C ASN A 55 -5.55 0.26 -6.87
N ALA A 56 -6.15 1.44 -7.02
CA ALA A 56 -7.20 1.95 -6.17
C ALA A 56 -8.41 2.31 -7.02
N GLN A 57 -9.54 1.72 -6.67
CA GLN A 57 -10.79 1.78 -7.41
C GLN A 57 -11.84 2.56 -6.64
N LYS A 58 -12.60 3.38 -7.36
CA LYS A 58 -13.80 4.04 -6.85
C LYS A 58 -14.91 3.96 -7.89
N THR A 59 -16.07 3.49 -7.45
CA THR A 59 -17.29 3.46 -8.26
C THR A 59 -18.24 4.52 -7.72
N GLU A 60 -18.61 5.47 -8.57
CA GLU A 60 -19.55 6.54 -8.22
C GLU A 60 -20.51 6.76 -9.40
N SER A 61 -21.81 6.84 -9.12
CA SER A 61 -22.85 6.96 -10.17
C SER A 61 -22.75 5.89 -11.28
N GLY A 62 -22.36 4.66 -10.91
CA GLY A 62 -22.18 3.55 -11.85
C GLY A 62 -20.95 3.65 -12.75
N GLN A 63 -20.05 4.62 -12.51
CA GLN A 63 -18.82 4.83 -13.28
C GLN A 63 -17.60 4.46 -12.43
N LEU A 64 -16.69 3.68 -13.00
CA LEU A 64 -15.45 3.26 -12.35
C LEU A 64 -14.31 4.25 -12.67
N LEU A 65 -13.61 4.68 -11.63
CA LEU A 65 -12.32 5.37 -11.69
C LEU A 65 -11.27 4.48 -11.05
N THR A 66 -10.13 4.32 -11.72
CA THR A 66 -8.98 3.59 -11.16
C THR A 66 -7.74 4.47 -11.21
N PHE A 67 -7.00 4.52 -10.10
CA PHE A 67 -5.62 4.98 -10.07
C PHE A 67 -4.69 3.79 -9.91
N GLU A 68 -3.65 3.70 -10.71
CA GLU A 68 -2.78 2.51 -10.77
C GLU A 68 -1.31 2.88 -10.60
N LEU A 69 -0.55 2.01 -9.97
CA LEU A 69 0.90 2.13 -9.83
C LEU A 69 1.54 0.78 -10.18
N TYR A 70 2.22 0.70 -11.33
CA TYR A 70 2.86 -0.51 -11.85
C TYR A 70 4.38 -0.45 -11.77
N GLN A 71 5.02 -1.63 -11.69
CA GLN A 71 6.46 -1.75 -11.53
C GLN A 71 7.28 -1.32 -12.74
N ASN A 72 6.75 -1.50 -13.94
CA ASN A 72 7.48 -1.26 -15.18
C ASN A 72 7.81 0.22 -15.42
N ASN A 73 7.02 1.13 -14.84
CA ASN A 73 7.16 2.57 -15.07
C ASN A 73 7.24 3.39 -13.78
N ASN A 74 6.92 2.82 -12.61
CA ASN A 74 6.83 3.52 -11.31
C ASN A 74 6.03 4.83 -11.38
N ASN A 75 5.12 4.94 -12.35
CA ASN A 75 4.36 6.13 -12.61
C ASN A 75 2.89 5.85 -12.31
N TRP A 76 2.25 6.83 -11.70
CA TRP A 76 0.82 6.78 -11.48
C TRP A 76 0.08 6.88 -12.80
N LEU A 77 -0.89 6.00 -12.99
CA LEU A 77 -1.84 6.04 -14.10
C LEU A 77 -3.22 6.38 -13.55
N VAL A 78 -4.02 7.02 -14.40
CA VAL A 78 -5.47 7.07 -14.25
C VAL A 78 -6.11 6.29 -15.37
N SER A 79 -7.08 5.45 -15.02
CA SER A 79 -7.81 4.61 -15.96
C SER A 79 -9.31 4.67 -15.72
N VAL A 80 -10.05 4.77 -16.83
CA VAL A 80 -11.52 4.76 -16.85
C VAL A 80 -12.02 3.88 -18.00
N PRO A 81 -13.18 3.19 -17.85
CA PRO A 81 -13.81 2.52 -18.98
C PRO A 81 -14.12 3.50 -20.12
N THR A 82 -14.09 3.06 -21.37
CA THR A 82 -14.38 3.88 -22.55
C THR A 82 -14.94 3.02 -23.68
N PHE A 83 -15.72 3.66 -24.55
CA PHE A 83 -16.16 3.08 -25.82
C PHE A 83 -15.24 3.45 -26.99
N LEU A 84 -14.16 4.19 -26.73
CA LEU A 84 -13.16 4.57 -27.71
C LEU A 84 -12.14 3.44 -27.88
N HIS A 85 -11.71 3.20 -29.12
CA HIS A 85 -10.78 2.13 -29.46
C HIS A 85 -9.73 2.62 -30.46
N GLY A 86 -8.57 1.95 -30.49
CA GLY A 86 -7.54 2.19 -31.49
C GLY A 86 -6.54 3.27 -31.08
N GLN A 87 -6.36 4.29 -31.92
CA GLN A 87 -5.28 5.27 -31.75
C GLN A 87 -5.47 6.13 -30.50
N PRO A 88 -4.38 6.51 -29.81
CA PRO A 88 -4.45 7.42 -28.67
C PRO A 88 -5.18 8.72 -29.02
N GLY A 89 -6.07 9.15 -28.13
CA GLY A 89 -6.90 10.34 -28.31
C GLY A 89 -6.63 11.42 -27.27
N TRP A 90 -7.28 12.57 -27.45
CA TRP A 90 -7.21 13.69 -26.52
C TRP A 90 -8.33 13.63 -25.48
N GLY A 91 -8.03 14.10 -24.28
CA GLY A 91 -9.01 14.30 -23.22
C GLY A 91 -8.51 15.31 -22.20
N VAL A 92 -9.41 15.69 -21.29
CA VAL A 92 -9.13 16.62 -20.20
C VAL A 92 -9.34 15.90 -18.88
N LEU A 93 -8.32 15.92 -18.03
CA LEU A 93 -8.46 15.63 -16.61
C LEU A 93 -8.60 16.96 -15.87
N SER A 94 -9.64 17.11 -15.07
CA SER A 94 -9.82 18.30 -14.23
C SER A 94 -9.84 17.89 -12.78
N VAL A 95 -9.11 18.61 -11.93
CA VAL A 95 -9.25 18.50 -10.47
C VAL A 95 -9.76 19.83 -9.94
N ASP A 96 -10.95 19.80 -9.35
CA ASP A 96 -11.71 20.97 -8.93
C ASP A 96 -11.92 21.99 -10.09
N LYS A 97 -11.10 23.05 -10.14
CA LYS A 97 -11.14 24.10 -11.17
C LYS A 97 -9.92 24.07 -12.11
N THR A 98 -8.94 23.22 -11.85
CA THR A 98 -7.71 23.12 -12.63
C THR A 98 -7.88 22.06 -13.70
N ASN A 99 -7.52 22.39 -14.94
CA ASN A 99 -7.59 21.49 -16.10
C ASN A 99 -6.19 21.06 -16.52
N PHE A 100 -6.09 19.80 -16.92
CA PHE A 100 -4.90 19.16 -17.46
C PHE A 100 -5.29 18.48 -18.77
N ASP A 101 -4.91 19.10 -19.88
CA ASP A 101 -5.05 18.49 -21.20
C ASP A 101 -4.04 17.34 -21.33
N GLY A 102 -4.46 16.22 -21.91
CA GLY A 102 -3.59 15.07 -22.04
C GLY A 102 -4.02 14.09 -23.10
N GLN A 103 -3.05 13.30 -23.53
CA GLN A 103 -3.30 12.17 -24.41
C GLN A 103 -3.66 10.93 -23.57
N TYR A 104 -4.69 10.22 -23.99
CA TYR A 104 -5.13 8.94 -23.43
C TYR A 104 -4.86 7.83 -24.43
N SER A 105 -4.30 6.73 -23.95
CA SER A 105 -4.21 5.49 -24.72
C SER A 105 -5.52 4.71 -24.56
N TYR A 106 -5.97 4.06 -25.63
CA TYR A 106 -7.20 3.25 -25.62
C TYR A 106 -6.88 1.79 -25.88
N GLN A 107 -7.10 0.94 -24.89
CA GLN A 107 -6.87 -0.49 -24.98
C GLN A 107 -7.94 -1.24 -24.20
N ASP A 108 -8.51 -2.29 -24.79
CA ASP A 108 -9.46 -3.20 -24.11
C ASP A 108 -10.64 -2.48 -23.43
N ASN A 109 -11.20 -1.44 -24.07
CA ASN A 109 -12.26 -0.58 -23.53
C ASN A 109 -11.85 0.24 -22.31
N VAL A 110 -10.55 0.53 -22.15
CA VAL A 110 -10.00 1.34 -21.08
C VAL A 110 -9.20 2.50 -21.66
N ALA A 111 -9.50 3.70 -21.19
CA ALA A 111 -8.71 4.89 -21.44
C ALA A 111 -7.72 5.08 -20.30
N THR A 112 -6.43 5.14 -20.62
CA THR A 112 -5.36 5.26 -19.63
C THR A 112 -4.48 6.47 -19.93
N LYS A 113 -4.13 7.22 -18.89
CA LYS A 113 -3.21 8.36 -18.95
C LYS A 113 -2.18 8.30 -17.82
N ASN A 114 -0.93 8.59 -18.14
CA ASN A 114 0.11 8.84 -17.13
C ASN A 114 -0.17 10.16 -16.38
N LEU A 115 -0.06 10.12 -15.05
CA LEU A 115 -0.17 11.29 -14.20
C LEU A 115 1.21 11.89 -13.95
N SER A 116 1.30 13.21 -14.14
CA SER A 116 2.44 14.03 -13.77
C SER A 116 2.44 14.34 -12.27
N ASN A 117 3.59 14.75 -11.73
CA ASN A 117 3.71 15.14 -10.32
C ASN A 117 2.73 16.27 -9.91
N PRO A 118 2.52 17.33 -10.71
CA PRO A 118 1.48 18.31 -10.41
C PRO A 118 0.09 17.68 -10.30
N GLU A 119 -0.31 16.85 -11.25
CA GLU A 119 -1.63 16.19 -11.24
C GLU A 119 -1.82 15.32 -10.00
N ILE A 120 -0.78 14.54 -9.62
CA ILE A 120 -0.78 13.75 -8.38
C ILE A 120 -1.00 14.65 -7.15
N GLY A 121 -0.32 15.80 -7.09
CA GLY A 121 -0.48 16.77 -6.01
C GLY A 121 -1.91 17.30 -5.91
N TYR A 122 -2.52 17.67 -7.04
CA TYR A 122 -3.91 18.10 -7.08
C TYR A 122 -4.87 16.97 -6.69
N ILE A 123 -4.65 15.73 -7.15
CA ILE A 123 -5.50 14.59 -6.79
C ILE A 123 -5.44 14.30 -5.29
N LYS A 124 -4.25 14.34 -4.67
CA LYS A 124 -4.06 14.09 -3.23
C LYS A 124 -4.82 15.09 -2.34
N GLY A 125 -4.96 16.35 -2.77
CA GLY A 125 -5.60 17.42 -2.00
C GLY A 125 -6.96 17.90 -2.53
N GLY A 126 -7.39 17.39 -3.68
CA GLY A 126 -8.59 17.84 -4.39
C GLY A 126 -9.89 17.29 -3.81
N ARG A 127 -11.02 17.84 -4.25
CA ARG A 127 -12.35 17.39 -3.81
C ARG A 127 -13.10 16.60 -4.86
N VAL A 128 -12.90 16.94 -6.13
CA VAL A 128 -13.55 16.29 -7.26
C VAL A 128 -12.55 16.14 -8.40
N VAL A 129 -12.56 14.97 -9.04
CA VAL A 129 -11.89 14.76 -10.33
C VAL A 129 -12.95 14.60 -11.41
N LYS A 130 -12.67 15.17 -12.58
CA LYS A 130 -13.48 15.03 -13.78
C LYS A 130 -12.61 14.54 -14.92
N ILE A 131 -13.14 13.65 -15.73
CA ILE A 131 -12.46 13.19 -16.94
C ILE A 131 -13.43 13.33 -18.10
N GLN A 132 -12.97 14.00 -19.14
CA GLN A 132 -13.69 14.24 -20.38
C GLN A 132 -12.82 13.73 -21.54
N LEU A 133 -13.16 12.57 -22.09
CA LEU A 133 -12.53 12.04 -23.30
C LEU A 133 -13.18 12.66 -24.53
N SER A 134 -12.42 12.87 -25.61
CA SER A 134 -12.97 13.38 -26.86
C SER A 134 -14.04 12.43 -27.41
N GLY A 135 -15.27 12.93 -27.59
CA GLY A 135 -16.40 12.14 -28.08
C GLY A 135 -17.22 11.40 -27.02
N GLU A 136 -16.85 11.48 -25.74
CA GLU A 136 -17.68 10.95 -24.64
C GLU A 136 -18.30 12.08 -23.80
N ASN A 137 -19.11 11.73 -22.80
CA ASN A 137 -19.59 12.70 -21.81
C ASN A 137 -18.59 12.84 -20.65
N MET A 138 -18.58 14.01 -20.03
CA MET A 138 -17.79 14.27 -18.83
C MET A 138 -18.28 13.36 -17.69
N ARG A 139 -17.33 12.73 -17.01
CA ARG A 139 -17.57 11.92 -15.82
C ARG A 139 -16.90 12.55 -14.63
N LEU A 140 -17.48 12.37 -13.45
CA LEU A 140 -17.02 13.01 -12.22
C LEU A 140 -17.01 12.01 -11.06
N TRP A 141 -16.02 12.15 -10.19
CA TRP A 141 -15.87 11.36 -8.98
C TRP A 141 -15.43 12.26 -7.82
N SER A 142 -15.95 11.97 -6.64
CA SER A 142 -15.45 12.55 -5.39
C SER A 142 -14.03 12.06 -5.11
N LEU A 143 -13.14 12.98 -4.75
CA LEU A 143 -11.79 12.69 -4.26
C LEU A 143 -11.72 12.60 -2.73
N ALA A 144 -12.86 12.48 -2.02
CA ALA A 144 -12.83 12.22 -0.59
C ALA A 144 -11.93 11.00 -0.28
N GLY A 145 -10.94 11.20 0.60
CA GLY A 145 -9.95 10.19 0.99
C GLY A 145 -8.84 9.89 -0.02
N SER A 146 -8.72 10.66 -1.11
CA SER A 146 -7.72 10.41 -2.17
C SER A 146 -6.27 10.45 -1.65
N GLY A 147 -5.93 11.39 -0.76
CA GLY A 147 -4.59 11.48 -0.18
C GLY A 147 -4.18 10.21 0.58
N ASP A 148 -5.05 9.74 1.47
CA ASP A 148 -4.82 8.49 2.21
C ASP A 148 -4.87 7.25 1.30
N MET A 149 -5.76 7.24 0.31
CA MET A 149 -5.82 6.18 -0.69
C MET A 149 -4.52 6.08 -1.48
N MET A 150 -3.98 7.20 -1.99
CA MET A 150 -2.74 7.19 -2.76
C MET A 150 -1.57 6.74 -1.88
N ARG A 151 -1.49 7.23 -0.65
CA ARG A 151 -0.49 6.77 0.33
C ARG A 151 -0.60 5.27 0.59
N LYS A 152 -1.81 4.74 0.82
CA LYS A 152 -2.00 3.31 1.12
C LYS A 152 -1.74 2.42 -0.11
N THR A 153 -1.95 2.94 -1.32
CA THR A 153 -1.60 2.27 -2.58
C THR A 153 -0.09 2.24 -2.79
N GLU A 154 0.64 3.32 -2.45
CA GLU A 154 2.11 3.32 -2.43
C GLU A 154 2.65 2.27 -1.44
N VAL A 155 2.05 2.13 -0.26
CA VAL A 155 2.38 1.06 0.71
C VAL A 155 2.11 -0.32 0.12
N CYS A 156 0.95 -0.54 -0.48
CA CYS A 156 0.60 -1.78 -1.19
C CYS A 156 1.67 -2.13 -2.23
N PHE A 157 2.05 -1.15 -3.06
CA PHE A 157 2.99 -1.32 -4.14
C PHE A 157 4.38 -1.75 -3.66
N ASN A 158 4.88 -1.07 -2.62
CA ASN A 158 6.17 -1.41 -2.03
C ASN A 158 6.15 -2.78 -1.36
N ASN A 159 5.08 -3.11 -0.62
CA ASN A 159 4.91 -4.42 0.00
C ASN A 159 4.96 -5.53 -1.05
N GLY A 160 4.21 -5.39 -2.15
CA GLY A 160 4.17 -6.39 -3.22
C GLY A 160 5.53 -6.55 -3.91
N ARG A 161 6.23 -5.45 -4.22
CA ARG A 161 7.56 -5.49 -4.85
C ARG A 161 8.59 -6.21 -3.98
N VAL A 162 8.57 -5.98 -2.66
CA VAL A 162 9.48 -6.69 -1.75
C VAL A 162 9.17 -8.19 -1.72
N GLN A 163 7.89 -8.58 -1.72
CA GLN A 163 7.54 -10.00 -1.77
C GLN A 163 8.03 -10.69 -3.04
N GLU A 164 7.98 -10.00 -4.17
CA GLU A 164 8.47 -10.53 -5.44
C GLU A 164 9.99 -10.68 -5.47
N ILE A 165 10.73 -9.68 -4.98
CA ILE A 165 12.19 -9.75 -4.85
C ILE A 165 12.60 -10.95 -3.97
N ARG A 166 11.83 -11.25 -2.92
CA ARG A 166 12.06 -12.47 -2.10
C ARG A 166 11.84 -13.75 -2.88
N ALA A 167 10.74 -13.82 -3.61
CA ALA A 167 10.42 -15.00 -4.41
C ALA A 167 11.53 -15.25 -5.44
N ASP A 168 12.00 -14.20 -6.10
CA ASP A 168 13.11 -14.27 -7.06
C ASP A 168 14.42 -14.73 -6.38
N ARG A 169 14.77 -14.18 -5.21
CA ARG A 169 15.96 -14.61 -4.43
C ARG A 169 15.87 -16.06 -3.97
N ALA A 170 14.70 -16.50 -3.50
CA ALA A 170 14.47 -17.88 -3.10
C ALA A 170 14.66 -18.84 -4.28
N ASN A 171 14.18 -18.46 -5.45
CA ASN A 171 14.32 -19.25 -6.68
C ASN A 171 15.75 -19.23 -7.26
N ALA A 172 16.51 -18.15 -7.07
CA ALA A 172 17.86 -18.00 -7.60
C ALA A 172 18.93 -18.82 -6.84
N GLY A 173 18.57 -19.58 -5.79
CA GLY A 173 19.52 -20.38 -5.01
C GLY A 173 20.57 -19.57 -4.25
N GLN A 174 20.45 -18.24 -4.22
CA GLN A 174 21.24 -17.33 -3.38
C GLN A 174 20.75 -17.29 -1.93
N ALA A 175 19.67 -18.01 -1.62
CA ALA A 175 19.25 -18.23 -0.25
C ALA A 175 20.32 -19.07 0.46
N ALA A 176 21.01 -18.45 1.42
CA ALA A 176 21.57 -19.23 2.52
C ALA A 176 20.45 -20.15 3.02
N PRO A 177 20.72 -21.44 3.26
CA PRO A 177 19.68 -22.36 3.75
C PRO A 177 19.04 -21.71 4.96
N ALA A 178 17.71 -21.50 4.90
CA ALA A 178 16.95 -20.93 6.00
C ALA A 178 17.32 -21.73 7.25
N GLN A 179 18.03 -21.09 8.19
CA GLN A 179 18.41 -21.79 9.39
C GLN A 179 17.11 -22.22 10.08
N PRO A 180 17.00 -23.49 10.52
CA PRO A 180 15.86 -23.90 11.32
C PRO A 180 15.72 -22.88 12.43
N ALA A 181 14.50 -22.36 12.64
CA ALA A 181 14.24 -21.37 13.67
C ALA A 181 14.97 -21.81 14.95
N SER A 182 16.02 -21.08 15.31
CA SER A 182 16.60 -21.19 16.65
C SER A 182 15.42 -21.08 17.59
N GLN A 183 15.32 -22.01 18.56
CA GLN A 183 14.18 -22.07 19.49
C GLN A 183 13.73 -20.66 19.85
N PRO A 184 12.43 -20.32 19.78
CA PRO A 184 11.95 -18.96 19.96
C PRO A 184 12.43 -18.45 21.32
N SER A 185 13.54 -17.72 21.29
CA SER A 185 14.11 -17.07 22.44
C SER A 185 13.39 -15.74 22.51
N VAL A 186 12.42 -15.65 23.42
CA VAL A 186 11.81 -14.38 23.76
C VAL A 186 12.68 -13.73 24.82
N MET A 187 13.35 -12.64 24.45
CA MET A 187 14.18 -11.85 25.34
C MET A 187 13.44 -10.55 25.70
N ALA A 188 13.43 -10.18 26.98
CA ALA A 188 12.99 -8.85 27.39
C ALA A 188 14.14 -7.86 27.20
N ALA A 189 13.86 -6.70 26.61
CA ALA A 189 14.84 -5.67 26.31
C ALA A 189 14.25 -4.27 26.54
N ASP A 190 15.12 -3.27 26.51
CA ASP A 190 14.72 -1.87 26.48
C ASP A 190 14.89 -1.34 25.06
N CYS A 191 13.79 -0.92 24.45
CA CYS A 191 13.79 -0.38 23.10
C CYS A 191 13.74 1.15 23.13
N GLN A 192 14.38 1.78 22.14
CA GLN A 192 14.33 3.22 21.97
C GLN A 192 14.06 3.58 20.51
N THR A 193 13.12 4.50 20.30
CA THR A 193 13.01 5.25 19.04
C THR A 193 13.00 6.75 19.34
N PRO A 194 13.30 7.62 18.37
CA PRO A 194 13.32 9.07 18.60
C PRO A 194 11.98 9.67 19.06
N PHE A 195 10.85 9.06 18.68
CA PHE A 195 9.52 9.60 19.01
C PHE A 195 8.94 9.07 20.29
N THR A 196 9.20 7.80 20.57
CA THR A 196 8.60 7.09 21.70
C THR A 196 9.45 7.20 22.95
N GLY A 197 10.72 7.60 22.80
CA GLY A 197 11.72 7.48 23.85
C GLY A 197 11.96 6.00 24.19
N PHE A 198 12.44 5.77 25.42
CA PHE A 198 12.67 4.43 25.96
C PHE A 198 11.36 3.74 26.32
N TYR A 199 11.22 2.47 25.96
CA TYR A 199 10.09 1.63 26.33
C TYR A 199 10.49 0.17 26.47
N GLN A 200 9.73 -0.55 27.29
CA GLN A 200 9.91 -1.99 27.49
C GLN A 200 9.43 -2.76 26.26
N CYS A 201 10.27 -3.65 25.76
CA CYS A 201 9.95 -4.48 24.60
C CYS A 201 10.39 -5.93 24.80
N THR A 202 9.94 -6.78 23.88
CA THR A 202 10.38 -8.17 23.75
C THR A 202 10.94 -8.38 22.36
N VAL A 203 12.02 -9.14 22.26
CA VAL A 203 12.63 -9.59 21.00
C VAL A 203 12.39 -11.07 20.90
N GLU A 204 11.73 -11.50 19.83
CA GLU A 204 11.39 -12.88 19.56
C GLU A 204 12.01 -13.28 18.22
N GLY A 205 12.85 -14.32 18.23
CA GLY A 205 13.25 -14.98 16.99
C GLY A 205 12.05 -15.64 16.33
N VAL A 206 11.77 -15.30 15.07
CA VAL A 206 10.67 -15.87 14.28
C VAL A 206 11.21 -16.59 13.05
N ALA A 207 10.40 -17.46 12.46
CA ALA A 207 10.80 -18.16 11.25
C ALA A 207 11.12 -17.14 10.14
N ALA A 208 12.33 -17.23 9.60
CA ALA A 208 12.75 -16.37 8.49
C ALA A 208 11.95 -16.72 7.23
N GLY A 209 11.51 -15.69 6.50
CA GLY A 209 10.89 -15.88 5.20
C GLY A 209 11.90 -16.40 4.16
N PRO A 210 11.43 -16.90 3.01
CA PRO A 210 12.31 -17.28 1.91
C PRO A 210 13.24 -16.13 1.51
N GLY A 211 14.54 -16.43 1.38
CA GLY A 211 15.57 -15.45 0.98
C GLY A 211 16.13 -14.60 2.12
N TYR A 212 15.78 -14.88 3.38
CA TYR A 212 16.34 -14.23 4.56
C TYR A 212 17.17 -15.21 5.39
N LYS A 213 18.23 -14.68 6.02
CA LYS A 213 19.10 -15.42 6.94
C LYS A 213 18.36 -15.73 8.25
N GLU A 214 17.70 -14.73 8.79
CA GLU A 214 17.03 -14.75 10.10
C GLU A 214 15.90 -13.72 10.14
N ALA A 215 15.01 -13.85 11.13
CA ALA A 215 13.97 -12.87 11.35
C ALA A 215 13.68 -12.69 12.84
N TYR A 216 13.40 -11.46 13.23
CA TYR A 216 13.12 -11.08 14.61
C TYR A 216 11.90 -10.19 14.67
N ARG A 217 11.02 -10.46 15.62
CA ARG A 217 9.91 -9.59 15.96
C ARG A 217 10.23 -8.85 17.24
N ILE A 218 10.06 -7.53 17.21
CA ILE A 218 10.25 -6.67 18.37
C ILE A 218 8.88 -6.12 18.75
N ALA A 219 8.37 -6.50 19.92
CA ALA A 219 7.03 -6.14 20.35
C ALA A 219 7.05 -5.27 21.60
N SER A 220 6.32 -4.16 21.57
CA SER A 220 6.06 -3.33 22.74
C SER A 220 5.33 -4.13 23.82
N SER A 221 5.88 -4.17 25.03
CA SER A 221 5.25 -4.88 26.15
C SER A 221 3.93 -4.24 26.61
N SER A 222 3.72 -2.95 26.32
CA SER A 222 2.47 -2.23 26.62
C SER A 222 1.48 -2.23 25.46
N ASN A 223 1.87 -2.72 24.27
CA ASN A 223 1.12 -2.59 23.00
C ASN A 223 0.75 -1.13 22.62
N GLN A 224 1.36 -0.13 23.25
CA GLN A 224 1.14 1.29 22.94
C GLN A 224 2.18 1.85 21.96
N GLN A 225 3.29 1.14 21.79
CA GLN A 225 4.36 1.50 20.85
C GLN A 225 4.33 0.58 19.63
N PRO A 226 4.85 1.03 18.46
CA PRO A 226 4.92 0.19 17.27
C PRO A 226 5.65 -1.13 17.53
N HIS A 227 5.18 -2.18 16.84
CA HIS A 227 5.89 -3.43 16.72
C HIS A 227 6.74 -3.39 15.46
N PHE A 228 7.91 -4.02 15.50
CA PHE A 228 8.81 -4.13 14.36
C PHE A 228 8.99 -5.59 13.99
N LEU A 229 9.16 -5.85 12.69
CA LEU A 229 9.59 -7.12 12.16
C LEU A 229 10.84 -6.84 11.32
N PHE A 230 11.95 -7.47 11.69
CA PHE A 230 13.20 -7.44 10.95
C PHE A 230 13.33 -8.77 10.24
N GLN A 231 13.58 -8.74 8.94
CA GLN A 231 13.99 -9.92 8.18
C GLN A 231 15.36 -9.65 7.59
N ALA A 232 16.38 -10.26 8.18
CA ALA A 232 17.77 -9.99 7.88
C ALA A 232 18.17 -10.66 6.57
N LEU A 233 18.70 -9.86 5.65
CA LEU A 233 19.29 -10.28 4.39
C LEU A 233 20.74 -10.71 4.58
N THR A 234 21.46 -9.94 5.39
CA THR A 234 22.85 -10.17 5.79
C THR A 234 22.98 -9.89 7.28
N ASP A 235 24.19 -9.95 7.83
CA ASP A 235 24.44 -9.57 9.22
C ASP A 235 24.18 -8.09 9.52
N ASP A 236 24.22 -7.24 8.49
CA ASP A 236 24.10 -5.79 8.63
C ASP A 236 22.84 -5.23 7.99
N ASP A 237 22.18 -6.00 7.12
CA ASP A 237 21.03 -5.53 6.34
C ASP A 237 19.76 -6.29 6.69
N ALA A 238 18.67 -5.55 6.89
CA ALA A 238 17.35 -6.13 7.07
C ALA A 238 16.31 -5.37 6.25
N ASP A 239 15.34 -6.10 5.74
CA ASP A 239 14.08 -5.48 5.37
C ASP A 239 13.23 -5.34 6.65
N VAL A 240 12.54 -4.20 6.83
CA VAL A 240 11.83 -3.89 8.09
C VAL A 240 10.36 -3.57 7.84
N TRP A 241 9.48 -4.11 8.68
CA TRP A 241 8.06 -3.76 8.74
C TRP A 241 7.68 -3.23 10.10
N ILE A 242 6.69 -2.35 10.12
CA ILE A 242 6.10 -1.79 11.33
C ILE A 242 4.61 -2.10 11.38
N ALA A 243 4.11 -2.46 12.56
CA ALA A 243 2.69 -2.51 12.85
C ALA A 243 2.36 -1.54 14.01
N TYR A 244 1.46 -0.60 13.79
CA TYR A 244 0.97 0.34 14.80
C TYR A 244 -0.30 -0.20 15.46
N ASN A 245 -0.35 -0.27 16.79
CA ASN A 245 -1.57 -0.62 17.56
C ASN A 245 -2.26 -1.92 17.08
N ASN A 246 -1.49 -2.99 16.83
CA ASN A 246 -1.97 -4.25 16.24
C ASN A 246 -2.59 -4.12 14.82
N GLY A 247 -2.32 -3.02 14.13
CA GLY A 247 -2.70 -2.81 12.73
C GLY A 247 -1.92 -3.72 11.76
N PRO A 248 -2.19 -3.61 10.45
CA PRO A 248 -1.46 -4.36 9.45
C PRO A 248 0.03 -3.98 9.41
N TRP A 249 0.88 -4.94 9.07
CA TRP A 249 2.30 -4.70 8.85
C TRP A 249 2.52 -3.84 7.60
N GLU A 250 3.29 -2.76 7.74
CA GLU A 250 3.68 -1.86 6.66
C GLU A 250 5.19 -1.92 6.46
N PHE A 251 5.65 -2.16 5.23
CA PHE A 251 7.07 -2.14 4.92
C PHE A 251 7.61 -0.72 5.06
N VAL A 252 8.68 -0.56 5.83
CA VAL A 252 9.32 0.72 6.13
C VAL A 252 10.75 0.80 5.61
N GLY A 253 11.08 -0.02 4.61
CA GLY A 253 12.33 0.05 3.89
C GLY A 253 13.38 -0.96 4.30
N GLN A 254 14.54 -0.82 3.68
CA GLN A 254 15.74 -1.57 4.04
C GLN A 254 16.52 -0.81 5.09
N TRP A 255 16.83 -1.46 6.19
CA TRP A 255 17.56 -0.89 7.30
C TRP A 255 18.93 -1.54 7.38
N GLU A 256 19.89 -0.77 7.86
CA GLU A 256 21.24 -1.20 8.16
C GLU A 256 21.51 -1.06 9.66
N LYS A 257 22.42 -1.88 10.19
CA LYS A 257 22.97 -1.65 11.54
C LYS A 257 23.72 -0.32 11.59
N TYR A 258 23.58 0.39 12.70
CA TYR A 258 24.25 1.66 12.94
C TYR A 258 24.75 1.73 14.39
N GLY A 259 25.96 2.26 14.58
CA GLY A 259 26.59 2.35 15.90
C GLY A 259 27.17 1.02 16.40
N SER A 260 27.04 0.74 17.70
CA SER A 260 27.58 -0.45 18.38
C SER A 260 26.87 -1.77 18.03
N GLY A 261 26.04 -1.80 16.98
CA GLY A 261 25.30 -3.00 16.55
C GLY A 261 23.96 -3.23 17.26
N GLU A 262 23.64 -2.41 18.26
CA GLU A 262 22.38 -2.44 19.02
C GLU A 262 21.27 -1.61 18.37
N CYS A 263 21.63 -0.77 17.39
CA CYS A 263 20.68 0.09 16.68
C CYS A 263 20.63 -0.24 15.20
N ALA A 264 19.44 -0.09 14.62
CA ALA A 264 19.22 -0.15 13.19
C ALA A 264 18.58 1.15 12.69
N GLN A 265 18.91 1.54 11.46
CA GLN A 265 18.39 2.73 10.79
C GLN A 265 18.09 2.46 9.31
N PRO A 266 17.17 3.19 8.67
CA PRO A 266 16.94 3.13 7.24
C PRO A 266 18.22 3.44 6.45
N LYS A 267 18.55 2.62 5.44
CA LYS A 267 19.68 2.89 4.55
C LYS A 267 19.52 4.23 3.81
N PRO A 268 20.62 4.91 3.47
CA PRO A 268 20.57 6.06 2.58
C PRO A 268 19.95 5.67 1.22
N ASN A 269 19.15 6.57 0.63
CA ASN A 269 18.48 6.39 -0.67
C ASN A 269 17.29 5.39 -0.70
N GLN A 270 16.47 5.36 0.35
CA GLN A 270 15.16 4.72 0.28
C GLN A 270 14.27 5.34 -0.81
N SER A 271 13.31 4.57 -1.33
CA SER A 271 12.29 5.10 -2.24
C SER A 271 11.48 6.23 -1.59
N ALA A 272 10.97 7.18 -2.37
CA ALA A 272 10.18 8.32 -1.87
C ALA A 272 8.97 7.89 -1.02
N ALA A 273 8.34 6.76 -1.34
CA ALA A 273 7.22 6.22 -0.56
C ALA A 273 7.65 5.68 0.80
N VAL A 274 8.78 4.95 0.87
CA VAL A 274 9.40 4.55 2.14
C VAL A 274 9.82 5.79 2.91
N GLN A 275 10.44 6.78 2.25
CA GLN A 275 10.78 8.06 2.87
C GLN A 275 9.53 8.77 3.40
N ASN A 276 8.38 8.73 2.73
CA ASN A 276 7.14 9.33 3.22
C ASN A 276 6.56 8.60 4.45
N VAL A 277 6.69 7.28 4.51
CA VAL A 277 6.34 6.50 5.72
C VAL A 277 7.30 6.84 6.86
N LEU A 278 8.59 7.02 6.55
CA LEU A 278 9.62 7.43 7.49
C LEU A 278 9.57 8.94 7.82
N ALA A 279 9.00 9.80 6.98
CA ALA A 279 9.11 11.27 7.06
C ALA A 279 8.40 11.90 8.26
N GLN A 280 7.76 11.09 9.11
CA GLN A 280 7.39 11.53 10.45
C GLN A 280 8.60 11.77 11.38
N GLY A 281 9.83 11.56 10.89
CA GLY A 281 11.14 12.01 11.43
C GLY A 281 12.15 10.84 11.44
N ALA A 282 13.33 10.97 12.04
CA ALA A 282 14.30 9.87 12.06
C ALA A 282 13.70 8.62 12.76
N TRP A 283 13.58 7.50 12.04
CA TRP A 283 13.23 6.21 12.63
C TRP A 283 14.51 5.40 12.75
N ASN A 284 15.16 5.44 13.90
CA ASN A 284 16.07 4.38 14.30
C ASN A 284 15.41 3.57 15.42
N LEU A 285 15.77 2.31 15.52
CA LEU A 285 15.38 1.45 16.62
C LEU A 285 16.66 0.96 17.27
N CYS A 286 16.83 1.27 18.55
CA CYS A 286 17.84 0.64 19.39
C CYS A 286 17.16 -0.40 20.26
N VAL A 287 17.77 -1.59 20.35
CA VAL A 287 17.39 -2.67 21.25
C VAL A 287 18.55 -2.86 22.20
N LEU A 288 18.33 -2.47 23.45
CA LEU A 288 19.34 -2.50 24.50
C LEU A 288 19.06 -3.70 25.41
N ASP A 289 20.07 -4.52 25.60
CA ASP A 289 20.01 -5.60 26.58
C ASP A 289 19.84 -5.02 27.99
N LYS A 290 19.11 -5.75 28.83
CA LYS A 290 18.90 -5.38 30.24
C LYS A 290 20.06 -5.79 31.13
#